data_AF-A0A847Z326-F1
#
_entry.id   AF-A0A847Z326-F1
#
_cell.length_a   1.000
_cell.length_b   1.000
_cell.length_c   1.000
_cell.angle_alpha   90.00
_cell.angle_beta   90.00
_cell.angle_gamma   90.00
#
_symmetry.space_group_name_H-M   'P 1'
#
loop_
_entity.id
_entity.type
_entity.pdbx_description
1 polymer ?
#
loop_
_entity_poly.entity_id
_entity_poly.type
_entity_poly.pdbx_seq_one_letter_code
_entity_poly.pdbx_strand_id
1 'polypeptide(L)' 'MNLKPEEISAVIAQRIKDYKSELEISDFGTVLQVGDGIARIYGLSGCMVGELLQFPGEV' A
#
# COMPACT_ATOMS: atom_id res chain seq x y z
N MET A 1 -3.24 42.31 3.04
CA MET A 1 -2.95 40.91 2.65
C MET A 1 -4.15 40.06 3.02
N ASN A 2 -5.11 39.93 2.10
CA ASN A 2 -6.27 39.06 2.29
C ASN A 2 -5.87 37.67 1.83
N LEU A 3 -5.38 36.85 2.75
CA LEU A 3 -5.21 35.42 2.53
C LEU A 3 -6.63 34.84 2.36
N LYS A 4 -7.06 34.63 1.12
CA LYS A 4 -8.39 34.13 0.83
C LYS A 4 -8.45 32.65 1.25
N PRO A 5 -9.38 32.26 2.14
CA PRO A 5 -9.54 30.86 2.58
C PRO A 5 -9.81 29.88 1.43
N GLU A 6 -10.31 30.42 0.31
CA GLU A 6 -10.61 29.71 -0.93
C GLU A 6 -9.36 29.08 -1.55
N GLU A 7 -8.21 29.76 -1.51
CA GLU A 7 -6.95 29.24 -2.07
C GLU A 7 -6.39 28.10 -1.21
N ILE A 8 -6.50 28.22 0.11
CA ILE A 8 -6.05 27.17 1.04
C ILE A 8 -6.91 25.91 0.87
N SER A 9 -8.23 26.09 0.73
CA SER A 9 -9.16 24.99 0.51
C SER A 9 -8.92 24.30 -0.84
N ALA A 10 -8.60 25.07 -1.88
CA ALA A 10 -8.25 24.53 -3.19
C ALA A 10 -6.96 23.70 -3.15
N VAL A 11 -5.92 24.17 -2.46
CA VAL A 11 -4.65 23.44 -2.31
C VAL A 11 -4.83 22.14 -1.52
N ILE A 12 -5.65 22.14 -0.46
CA ILE A 12 -5.95 20.93 0.32
C ILE A 12 -6.75 19.93 -0.54
N ALA A 13 -7.78 20.40 -1.25
CA ALA A 13 -8.57 19.55 -2.14
C ALA A 13 -7.74 18.96 -3.29
N GLN A 14 -6.78 19.73 -3.80
CA GLN A 14 -5.85 19.28 -4.83
C GLN A 14 -4.89 18.23 -4.28
N ARG A 15 -4.32 18.43 -3.08
CA ARG A 15 -3.49 17.42 -2.39
C ARG A 15 -4.24 16.12 -2.08
N ILE A 16 -5.55 16.19 -1.79
CA ILE A 16 -6.38 14.99 -1.57
C ILE A 16 -6.69 14.29 -2.90
N LYS A 17 -6.90 15.02 -3.99
CA LYS A 17 -7.07 14.44 -5.34
C LYS A 17 -5.78 13.79 -5.86
N ASP A 18 -4.65 14.42 -5.61
CA ASP A 18 -3.32 13.93 -5.96
C ASP A 18 -2.80 12.88 -4.98
N TYR A 19 -3.52 12.66 -3.86
CA TYR A 19 -3.35 11.48 -3.01
C TYR A 19 -3.86 10.25 -3.75
N LYS A 20 -3.17 9.90 -4.83
CA LYS A 20 -3.11 8.53 -5.28
C LYS A 20 -2.49 7.75 -4.13
N SER A 21 -3.30 6.96 -3.45
CA SER A 21 -2.82 5.74 -2.82
C SER A 21 -2.26 4.83 -3.92
N GLU A 22 -1.15 5.23 -4.54
CA GLU A 22 -0.11 4.32 -5.00
C GLU A 22 0.50 3.75 -3.72
N LEU A 23 -0.33 2.99 -3.00
CA LEU A 23 0.10 2.03 -2.02
C LEU A 23 0.98 1.10 -2.85
N GLU A 24 2.28 1.35 -2.85
CA GLU A 24 3.27 0.57 -3.57
C GLU A 24 3.09 -0.89 -3.13
N ILE A 25 2.34 -1.68 -3.89
CA ILE A 25 2.15 -3.13 -3.70
C ILE A 25 3.45 -3.87 -4.09
N SER A 26 4.59 -3.27 -3.76
CA SER A 26 5.91 -3.85 -3.90
C SER A 26 6.16 -4.81 -2.75
N ASP A 27 5.87 -4.37 -1.52
CA ASP A 27 6.43 -4.99 -0.31
C ASP A 27 5.39 -5.74 0.53
N PHE A 28 4.10 -5.57 0.24
CA PHE A 28 3.03 -6.31 0.90
C PHE A 28 2.18 -7.08 -0.12
N GLY A 29 1.60 -8.18 0.35
CA GLY A 29 0.74 -9.05 -0.44
C GLY A 29 -0.40 -9.62 0.41
N THR A 30 -1.42 -10.12 -0.27
CA THR A 30 -2.60 -10.73 0.36
C THR A 30 -2.58 -12.23 0.13
N VAL A 31 -2.76 -13.02 1.19
CA VAL A 31 -2.89 -14.47 1.09
C VAL A 31 -4.22 -14.83 0.45
N LEU A 32 -4.18 -15.51 -0.70
CA LEU A 32 -5.36 -16.01 -1.39
C LEU A 32 -5.77 -17.39 -0.88
N GLN A 33 -4.80 -18.25 -0.61
CA GLN A 33 -5.04 -19.64 -0.21
C GLN A 33 -3.91 -20.15 0.69
N VAL A 34 -4.25 -21.01 1.66
CA VAL A 34 -3.30 -21.77 2.49
C VAL A 34 -3.68 -23.25 2.43
N GLY A 35 -2.69 -24.14 2.28
CA GLY A 35 -2.88 -25.58 2.36
C GLY A 35 -1.56 -26.31 2.57
N ASP A 36 -1.51 -27.28 3.49
CA ASP A 36 -0.34 -28.12 3.79
C ASP A 36 0.98 -27.35 3.96
N GLY A 37 0.93 -26.18 4.61
CA GLY A 37 2.10 -25.32 4.84
C GLY A 37 2.52 -24.48 3.62
N ILE A 38 1.77 -24.53 2.52
CA ILE A 38 1.99 -23.71 1.31
C ILE A 38 0.92 -22.62 1.25
N ALA A 39 1.36 -21.36 1.17
CA ALA A 39 0.50 -20.20 0.96
C ALA A 39 0.66 -19.66 -0.47
N ARG A 40 -0.47 -19.31 -1.12
CA ARG A 40 -0.47 -18.54 -2.37
C ARG A 40 -0.77 -17.08 -2.04
N ILE A 41 0.14 -16.20 -2.42
CA ILE A 41 0.06 -14.77 -2.13
C ILE A 41 -0.09 -14.01 -3.44
N TYR A 42 -0.95 -13.00 -3.45
CA TYR A 42 -1.08 -12.03 -4.54
C TYR A 42 -0.44 -10.70 -4.13
N GLY A 43 0.35 -10.10 -5.02
CA GLY A 43 1.17 -8.93 -4.71
C GLY A 43 2.64 -9.32 -4.59
N LEU A 44 3.37 -8.68 -3.67
CA LEU A 44 4.83 -8.88 -3.47
C LEU A 44 5.62 -8.71 -4.78
N SER A 45 5.30 -7.67 -5.55
CA SER A 45 5.90 -7.44 -6.87
C SER A 45 7.43 -7.26 -6.81
N GLY A 46 7.96 -6.87 -5.64
CA GLY A 46 9.39 -6.67 -5.39
C GLY A 46 10.11 -7.85 -4.73
N CYS A 47 9.44 -8.97 -4.43
CA CYS A 47 10.09 -10.06 -3.69
C CYS A 47 11.13 -10.83 -4.53
N MET A 48 12.21 -11.25 -3.88
CA MET A 48 13.25 -12.08 -4.48
C MET A 48 12.93 -13.57 -4.31
N VAL A 49 13.42 -14.40 -5.24
CA VAL A 49 13.28 -15.86 -5.14
C VAL A 49 14.04 -16.35 -3.90
N GLY A 50 13.33 -17.04 -2.99
CA GLY A 50 13.91 -17.57 -1.76
C GLY A 50 14.00 -16.57 -0.61
N GLU A 51 13.38 -15.39 -0.75
CA GLU A 51 13.23 -14.43 0.34
C GLU A 51 12.31 -14.97 1.44
N LEU A 52 12.63 -14.64 2.70
CA LEU A 52 11.79 -14.98 3.84
C LEU A 52 10.65 -13.97 3.98
N LEU A 53 9.42 -14.47 3.96
CA LEU A 53 8.22 -13.64 4.13
C LEU A 53 7.72 -13.75 5.56
N GLN A 54 7.47 -12.59 6.17
CA GLN A 54 6.86 -12.51 7.50
C GLN A 54 5.33 -12.58 7.36
N PHE A 55 4.72 -13.61 7.95
CA PHE A 55 3.26 -13.68 8.04
C PHE A 55 2.77 -12.96 9.31
N PRO A 56 1.57 -12.37 9.27
CA PRO A 56 0.96 -11.80 10.46
C PRO A 56 0.64 -12.92 11.47
N GLY A 57 1.03 -12.71 12.74
CA GLY A 57 0.74 -13.64 13.84
C GLY A 57 1.94 -14.33 14.51
N GLU A 58 3.17 -13.85 14.32
CA GLU A 58 4.40 -14.44 14.91
C GLU A 58 4.53 -15.96 14.67
N VAL A 59 4.27 -16.40 13.43
CA VAL A 59 4.49 -17.79 13.00
C VAL A 59 5.68 -17.86 12.05
#